data_AF-A0A4Y8ZTE7-F1
#
_entry.id   AF-A0A4Y8ZTE7-F1
#
_cell.length_a   1.000
_cell.length_b   1.000
_cell.length_c   1.000
_cell.angle_alpha   90.00
_cell.angle_beta   90.00
_cell.angle_gamma   90.00
#
_symmetry.space_group_name_H-M   'P 1'
#
loop_
_entity.id
_entity.type
_entity.pdbx_description
1 polymer ?
#
loop_
_entity_poly.entity_id
_entity_poly.type
_entity_poly.pdbx_seq_one_letter_code
_entity_poly.pdbx_strand_id
1 'polypeptide(L)'
;MEHVTKAARVHEHLLSLWEILRREQEHSLARLIEGALAEIADEDLVLSARVEQAGVVWRSLLRSARGGLADFGIWRDDEEERLRLNGEFQRHIAALESLLN
;
A
#
# COMPACT_ATOMS: atom_id res chain seq x y z
N MET A 1 5.15 -15.67 21.25
CA MET A 1 4.46 -14.41 20.88
C MET A 1 5.42 -13.69 19.94
N GLU A 2 5.29 -13.88 18.64
CA GLU A 2 6.19 -13.26 17.66
C GLU A 2 5.98 -11.73 17.70
N HIS A 3 7.06 -11.01 17.99
CA HIS A 3 7.05 -9.56 17.84
C HIS A 3 7.04 -9.24 16.35
N VAL A 4 5.85 -8.99 15.80
CA VAL A 4 5.71 -8.54 14.40
C VAL A 4 6.44 -7.21 14.25
N THR A 5 7.43 -7.18 13.36
CA THR A 5 8.26 -5.99 13.13
C THR A 5 7.49 -4.93 12.37
N LYS A 6 7.90 -3.66 12.49
CA LYS A 6 7.38 -2.54 11.70
C LYS A 6 7.45 -2.85 10.19
N ALA A 7 8.56 -3.45 9.74
CA ALA A 7 8.76 -3.84 8.34
C ALA A 7 7.75 -4.91 7.88
N ALA A 8 7.46 -5.92 8.70
CA ALA A 8 6.47 -6.93 8.39
C ALA A 8 5.06 -6.32 8.21
N ARG A 9 4.67 -5.37 9.07
CA ARG A 9 3.38 -4.67 8.95
C ARG A 9 3.30 -3.78 7.71
N VAL A 10 4.38 -3.09 7.37
CA VAL A 10 4.47 -2.30 6.13
C VAL A 10 4.33 -3.22 4.92
N HIS A 11 5.05 -4.33 4.89
CA HIS A 11 4.97 -5.31 3.81
C HIS A 11 3.55 -5.88 3.66
N GLU A 12 2.91 -6.28 4.76
CA GLU A 12 1.54 -6.80 4.77
C GLU A 12 0.55 -5.80 4.14
N HIS A 13 0.57 -4.54 4.56
CA HIS A 13 -0.35 -3.53 4.03
C HIS A 13 -0.06 -3.15 2.57
N LEU A 14 1.21 -3.10 2.16
CA LEU A 14 1.57 -2.92 0.76
C LEU A 14 1.07 -4.09 -0.10
N LEU A 15 1.23 -5.33 0.38
CA LEU A 15 0.78 -6.52 -0.33
C LEU A 15 -0.75 -6.52 -0.49
N SER A 16 -1.51 -6.21 0.57
CA SER A 16 -2.97 -6.13 0.48
C SER A 16 -3.43 -5.06 -0.51
N LEU A 17 -2.79 -3.88 -0.55
CA LEU A 17 -3.09 -2.86 -1.55
C LEU A 17 -2.79 -3.34 -2.97
N TRP A 18 -1.66 -4.00 -3.19
CA TRP A 18 -1.30 -4.57 -4.48
C TRP A 18 -2.32 -5.62 -4.95
N GLU A 19 -2.75 -6.52 -4.07
CA GLU A 19 -3.76 -7.54 -4.39
C GLU A 19 -5.10 -6.91 -4.76
N ILE A 20 -5.54 -5.89 -4.01
CA ILE A 20 -6.76 -5.13 -4.32
C ILE A 20 -6.62 -4.51 -5.71
N LEU A 21 -5.56 -3.74 -5.98
CA LEU A 21 -5.37 -3.05 -7.26
C LEU A 21 -5.29 -4.04 -8.43
N ARG A 22 -4.66 -5.19 -8.26
CA ARG A 22 -4.63 -6.25 -9.28
C ARG A 22 -6.00 -6.84 -9.55
N ARG A 23 -6.80 -7.09 -8.52
CA ARG A 23 -8.17 -7.57 -8.66
C ARG A 23 -9.04 -6.56 -9.40
N GLU A 24 -8.83 -5.27 -9.15
CA GLU A 24 -9.53 -4.17 -9.83
C GLU A 24 -8.94 -3.81 -11.21
N GLN A 25 -7.94 -4.56 -11.69
CA GLN A 25 -7.27 -4.33 -12.98
C GLN A 25 -6.55 -2.97 -13.11
N GLU A 26 -6.23 -2.34 -11.98
CA GLU A 26 -5.48 -1.09 -11.91
C GLU A 26 -3.96 -1.34 -12.02
N HIS A 27 -3.55 -1.83 -13.18
CA HIS A 27 -2.16 -2.27 -13.40
C HIS A 27 -1.12 -1.16 -13.18
N SER A 28 -1.47 0.09 -13.50
CA SER A 28 -0.57 1.23 -13.29
C SER A 28 -0.32 1.49 -11.82
N LEU A 29 -1.37 1.48 -10.99
CA LEU A 29 -1.25 1.68 -9.55
C LEU A 29 -0.62 0.45 -8.87
N ALA A 30 -0.95 -0.76 -9.32
CA ALA A 30 -0.33 -1.98 -8.81
C ALA A 30 1.19 -1.97 -9.02
N ARG A 31 1.67 -1.57 -10.21
CA ARG A 31 3.12 -1.44 -10.50
C ARG A 31 3.82 -0.41 -9.62
N LEU A 32 3.11 0.64 -9.21
CA LEU A 32 3.64 1.64 -8.29
C LEU A 32 3.85 1.03 -6.88
N ILE A 33 2.91 0.21 -6.41
CA ILE A 33 3.06 -0.51 -5.14
C ILE A 33 4.17 -1.57 -5.20
N GLU A 34 4.38 -2.22 -6.34
CA GLU A 34 5.51 -3.17 -6.54
C GLU A 34 6.86 -2.53 -6.25
N GLY A 35 7.05 -1.25 -6.58
CA GLY A 35 8.27 -0.51 -6.22
C GLY A 35 8.48 -0.43 -4.71
N ALA A 36 7.45 -0.10 -3.94
CA ALA A 36 7.56 -0.05 -2.48
C ALA A 36 7.73 -1.45 -1.85
N LEU A 37 7.14 -2.49 -2.45
CA LEU A 37 7.35 -3.88 -2.05
C LEU A 37 8.78 -4.35 -2.31
N ALA A 38 9.43 -3.90 -3.39
CA ALA A 38 10.83 -4.22 -3.65
C ALA A 38 11.75 -3.64 -2.57
N GLU A 39 11.55 -2.37 -2.19
CA GLU A 39 12.36 -1.72 -1.14
C GLU A 39 12.22 -2.41 0.23
N ILE A 40 11.02 -2.89 0.58
CA ILE A 40 10.82 -3.56 1.87
C ILE A 40 11.39 -4.99 1.88
N ALA A 41 11.47 -5.62 0.72
CA ALA A 41 11.99 -6.97 0.53
C ALA A 41 13.52 -7.01 0.33
N ASP A 42 14.18 -5.86 0.13
CA ASP A 42 15.62 -5.78 -0.11
C ASP A 42 16.42 -6.34 1.07
N GLU A 43 16.98 -7.54 0.90
CA GLU A 43 17.71 -8.25 1.95
C GLU A 43 19.08 -7.66 2.26
N ASP A 44 19.64 -6.85 1.35
CA ASP A 44 20.94 -6.20 1.52
C ASP A 44 20.88 -5.02 2.49
N LEU A 45 19.68 -4.51 2.76
CA LEU A 45 19.44 -3.42 3.70
C LEU A 45 19.12 -3.91 5.11
N VAL A 46 19.50 -3.13 6.11
CA VAL A 46 18.99 -3.29 7.49
C VAL A 46 17.50 -2.94 7.55
N LEU A 47 16.74 -3.58 8.46
CA LEU A 47 15.29 -3.42 8.57
C LEU A 47 14.81 -1.95 8.64
N SER A 48 15.54 -1.07 9.32
CA SER A 48 15.19 0.36 9.40
C SER A 48 15.31 1.06 8.05
N ALA A 49 16.35 0.75 7.28
CA ALA A 49 16.58 1.34 5.95
C ALA A 49 15.53 0.88 4.94
N ARG A 50 15.12 -0.39 5.00
CA ARG A 50 14.01 -0.93 4.18
C ARG A 50 12.71 -0.14 4.37
N VAL A 51 12.34 0.11 5.63
CA VAL A 51 11.14 0.89 5.99
C VAL A 51 11.27 2.34 5.52
N GLU A 52 12.45 2.94 5.66
CA GLU A 52 12.70 4.32 5.21
C GLU A 52 12.55 4.46 3.70
N GLN A 53 13.16 3.56 2.92
CA GLN A 53 13.07 3.57 1.45
C GLN A 53 11.64 3.32 0.97
N ALA A 54 10.94 2.33 1.54
CA ALA A 54 9.53 2.12 1.28
C ALA A 54 8.70 3.37 1.57
N GLY A 55 9.02 4.11 2.63
CA GLY A 55 8.41 5.41 2.96
C GLY A 55 8.70 6.51 1.94
N VAL A 56 9.90 6.56 1.36
CA VAL A 56 10.25 7.50 0.29
C VAL A 56 9.39 7.22 -0.95
N VAL A 57 9.32 5.95 -1.38
CA VAL A 57 8.48 5.54 -2.52
C VAL A 57 7.02 5.85 -2.23
N TRP A 58 6.49 5.42 -1.09
CA TRP A 58 5.10 5.66 -0.67
C TRP A 58 4.71 7.13 -0.74
N ARG A 59 5.52 8.03 -0.18
CA ARG A 59 5.25 9.47 -0.23
C ARG A 59 5.31 10.03 -1.65
N SER A 60 6.07 9.41 -2.56
CA SER A 60 6.04 9.77 -3.98
C SER A 60 4.72 9.35 -4.63
N LEU A 61 4.19 8.17 -4.28
CA LEU A 61 2.91 7.66 -4.79
C LEU A 61 1.70 8.51 -4.36
N LEU A 62 1.69 8.96 -3.10
CA LEU A 62 0.62 9.83 -2.61
C LEU A 62 0.69 11.25 -3.21
N ARG A 63 1.88 11.73 -3.57
CA ARG A 63 2.10 13.09 -4.08
C ARG A 63 1.97 13.23 -5.60
N SER A 64 1.93 12.13 -6.35
CA SER A 64 1.66 12.21 -7.79
C SER A 64 0.22 12.69 -8.02
N ALA A 65 0.08 13.89 -8.58
CA ALA A 65 -1.21 14.59 -8.75
C ALA A 65 -2.16 13.88 -9.74
N ARG A 66 -3.47 13.98 -9.45
CA ARG A 66 -4.66 13.51 -10.21
C ARG A 66 -4.60 12.08 -10.74
N GLY A 67 -5.42 11.20 -10.14
CA GLY A 67 -5.51 9.78 -10.51
C GLY A 67 -4.48 8.91 -9.80
N GLY A 68 -3.89 9.42 -8.72
CA GLY A 68 -3.00 8.67 -7.83
C GLY A 68 -3.78 7.80 -6.85
N LEU A 69 -3.04 7.12 -5.97
CA LEU A 69 -3.61 6.15 -5.01
C LEU A 69 -4.68 6.77 -4.09
N ALA A 70 -4.55 8.07 -3.78
CA ALA A 70 -5.48 8.80 -2.92
C ALA A 70 -6.84 9.09 -3.59
N ASP A 71 -6.88 9.12 -4.93
CA ASP A 71 -8.10 9.37 -5.70
C ASP A 71 -8.78 8.06 -6.15
N PHE A 72 -8.17 6.91 -5.88
CA PHE A 72 -8.69 5.61 -6.31
C PHE A 72 -9.92 5.20 -5.49
N GLY A 73 -10.95 4.73 -6.18
CA GLY A 73 -12.17 4.21 -5.60
C GLY A 73 -12.65 2.98 -6.34
N ILE A 74 -13.11 1.97 -5.59
CA ILE A 74 -13.62 0.72 -6.14
C ILE A 74 -15.10 0.91 -6.45
N TRP A 75 -15.52 0.64 -7.69
CA TRP A 75 -16.93 0.66 -8.07
C TRP A 75 -17.55 -0.73 -8.05
N ARG A 76 -18.74 -0.85 -7.44
CA ARG A 76 -19.64 -2.00 -7.48
C ARG A 76 -21.09 -1.51 -7.50
N ASP A 77 -21.98 -2.29 -8.08
CA ASP A 77 -23.42 -2.00 -8.10
C ASP A 77 -24.07 -2.23 -6.74
N ASP A 78 -23.57 -3.23 -5.99
CA ASP A 78 -23.94 -3.44 -4.60
C ASP A 78 -23.26 -2.39 -3.70
N GLU A 79 -24.08 -1.60 -3.01
CA GLU A 79 -23.59 -0.51 -2.15
C GLU A 79 -22.82 -1.02 -0.93
N GLU A 80 -23.27 -2.10 -0.30
CA GLU A 80 -22.63 -2.67 0.89
C GLU A 80 -21.24 -3.21 0.53
N GLU A 81 -21.13 -3.94 -0.58
CA GLU A 81 -19.87 -4.43 -1.10
C GLU A 81 -18.93 -3.28 -1.49
N ARG A 82 -19.45 -2.26 -2.18
CA ARG A 82 -18.68 -1.06 -2.53
C ARG A 82 -18.10 -0.40 -1.29
N LEU A 83 -18.92 -0.16 -0.26
CA LEU A 83 -18.49 0.47 0.98
C LEU A 83 -17.47 -0.40 1.73
N ARG A 84 -17.69 -1.72 1.79
CA ARG A 84 -16.77 -2.66 2.44
C ARG A 84 -15.39 -2.64 1.78
N LEU A 85 -15.34 -2.75 0.45
CA LEU A 85 -14.10 -2.78 -0.32
C LEU A 85 -13.33 -1.46 -0.25
N ASN A 86 -14.01 -0.33 -0.40
CA ASN A 86 -13.38 0.98 -0.23
C ASN A 86 -12.91 1.20 1.20
N GLY A 87 -13.70 0.77 2.20
CA GLY A 87 -13.29 0.83 3.60
C GLY A 87 -12.05 -0.01 3.89
N GLU A 88 -11.93 -1.19 3.28
CA GLU A 88 -10.73 -2.03 3.36
C GLU A 88 -9.51 -1.36 2.74
N PHE A 89 -9.65 -0.85 1.53
CA PHE A 89 -8.59 -0.11 0.84
C PHE A 89 -8.09 1.09 1.67
N GLN A 90 -9.01 1.92 2.17
CA GLN A 90 -8.68 3.09 2.97
C GLN A 90 -8.01 2.75 4.31
N ARG A 91 -8.38 1.63 4.95
CA ARG A 91 -7.69 1.16 6.17
C ARG A 91 -6.21 0.87 5.91
N HIS A 92 -5.88 0.25 4.78
CA HIS A 92 -4.48 -0.05 4.44
C HIS A 92 -3.67 1.22 4.13
N ILE A 93 -4.27 2.19 3.43
CA ILE A 93 -3.65 3.51 3.22
C ILE A 93 -3.34 4.17 4.57
N ALA A 94 -4.34 4.30 5.44
CA ALA A 94 -4.18 4.94 6.75
C ALA A 94 -3.14 4.22 7.63
N ALA A 95 -3.10 2.88 7.58
CA ALA A 95 -2.10 2.11 8.31
C ALA A 95 -0.68 2.38 7.80
N LEU A 96 -0.49 2.47 6.48
CA LEU A 96 0.81 2.83 5.89
C LEU A 96 1.22 4.26 6.20
N GLU A 97 0.29 5.22 6.17
CA GLU A 97 0.58 6.60 6.61
C GLU A 97 1.01 6.66 8.07
N SER A 98 0.40 5.86 8.95
CA SER A 98 0.81 5.78 10.36
C SER A 98 2.15 5.06 10.57
N LEU A 99 2.52 4.13 9.70
CA LEU A 99 3.76 3.37 9.83
C LEU A 99 4.93 4.07 9.15
N LEU A 100 4.73 4.79 8.05
CA LEU A 100 5.80 5.35 7.22
C LEU A 100 6.12 6.82 7.49
N ASN A 101 5.33 7.47 8.36
CA ASN A 101 5.63 8.77 8.97
C ASN A 101 6.16 8.60 10.39
#